data_AF-G8WSR8-F1
#
_entry.id   AF-G8WSR8-F1
#
_cell.length_a   1.000
_cell.length_b   1.000
_cell.length_c   1.000
_cell.angle_alpha   90.00
_cell.angle_beta   90.00
_cell.angle_gamma   90.00
#
_symmetry.space_group_name_H-M   'P 1'
#
loop_
_entity.id
_entity.type
_entity.pdbx_description
1 polymer ?
#
loop_
_entity_poly.entity_id
_entity_poly.type
_entity_poly.pdbx_seq_one_letter_code
_entity_poly.pdbx_strand_id
1 'polypeptide(L)'
;MVDAGLRAASRVAEELGQGTAHARERLAEAHRGVAAAAEGFAFVAALGEAHRSWHDRLGRIRDDCHDIAGRISATADAHTHNDAATASSFGAGVAGR
;
A
#
# COMPACT_ATOMS: atom_id res chain seq x y z
N MET A 1 12.64 11.67 15.84
CA MET A 1 12.79 12.00 14.40
C MET A 1 12.57 10.79 13.50
N VAL A 2 13.17 9.63 13.81
CA VAL A 2 13.02 8.38 13.02
C VAL A 2 11.55 7.92 12.92
N ASP A 3 10.81 7.92 14.02
CA ASP A 3 9.40 7.53 14.05
C ASP A 3 8.48 8.41 13.15
N ALA A 4 8.64 9.74 13.19
CA ALA A 4 7.87 10.65 12.33
C ALA A 4 8.12 10.40 10.83
N GLY A 5 9.37 10.07 10.46
CA GLY A 5 9.72 9.69 9.09
C GLY A 5 9.09 8.36 8.66
N LEU A 6 9.08 7.37 9.55
CA LEU A 6 8.42 6.07 9.30
C LEU A 6 6.91 6.26 9.13
N ARG A 7 6.25 7.03 9.99
CA ARG A 7 4.81 7.30 9.86
C ARG A 7 4.47 8.03 8.56
N ALA A 8 5.29 8.99 8.14
CA ALA A 8 5.12 9.65 6.84
C ALA A 8 5.27 8.67 5.67
N ALA A 9 6.27 7.79 5.71
CA ALA A 9 6.48 6.78 4.67
C ALA A 9 5.31 5.77 4.58
N SER A 10 4.78 5.35 5.74
CA SER A 10 3.58 4.50 5.81
C SER A 10 2.38 5.17 5.13
N ARG A 11 2.13 6.45 5.44
CA ARG A 11 1.05 7.22 4.81
C ARG A 11 1.19 7.31 3.29
N VAL A 12 2.42 7.52 2.79
CA VAL A 12 2.68 7.54 1.34
C VAL A 12 2.37 6.18 0.70
N ALA A 13 2.73 5.08 1.35
CA ALA A 13 2.39 3.75 0.86
C ALA A 13 0.86 3.52 0.83
N GLU A 14 0.12 3.98 1.84
CA GLU A 14 -1.34 3.94 1.84
C GLU A 14 -1.96 4.77 0.70
N GLU A 15 -1.49 6.00 0.50
CA GLU A 15 -1.93 6.88 -0.59
C GLU A 15 -1.70 6.23 -1.97
N LEU A 16 -0.54 5.61 -2.17
CA LEU A 16 -0.23 4.85 -3.39
C LEU A 16 -1.16 3.64 -3.57
N GLY A 17 -1.45 2.91 -2.50
CA GLY A 17 -2.39 1.79 -2.52
C GLY A 17 -3.81 2.24 -2.91
N GLN A 18 -4.28 3.36 -2.36
CA GLN A 18 -5.58 3.94 -2.69
C GLN A 18 -5.63 4.43 -4.15
N GLY A 19 -4.59 5.13 -4.62
CA GLY A 19 -4.48 5.56 -6.01
C GLY A 19 -4.50 4.38 -6.99
N THR A 20 -3.83 3.29 -6.63
CA THR A 20 -3.82 2.05 -7.43
C THR A 20 -5.18 1.37 -7.45
N ALA A 21 -5.90 1.33 -6.31
CA ALA A 21 -7.27 0.82 -6.26
C ALA A 21 -8.20 1.62 -7.17
N HIS A 22 -8.11 2.95 -7.13
CA HIS A 22 -8.91 3.83 -7.97
C HIS A 22 -8.59 3.66 -9.47
N ALA A 23 -7.30 3.54 -9.83
CA ALA A 23 -6.89 3.26 -11.20
C ALA A 23 -7.47 1.93 -11.71
N ARG A 24 -7.52 0.91 -10.85
CA ARG A 24 -8.10 -0.39 -11.17
C ARG A 24 -9.61 -0.32 -11.41
N GLU A 25 -10.34 0.43 -10.59
CA GLU A 25 -11.78 0.67 -10.79
C GLU A 25 -12.05 1.39 -12.11
N ARG A 26 -11.27 2.43 -12.41
CA ARG A 26 -11.38 3.17 -13.68
C ARG A 26 -11.07 2.29 -14.89
N LEU A 27 -10.08 1.41 -14.79
CA LEU A 27 -9.75 0.45 -15.83
C LEU A 27 -10.93 -0.52 -16.06
N ALA A 28 -11.57 -1.01 -15.00
CA ALA A 28 -12.72 -1.91 -15.11
C ALA A 28 -13.94 -1.22 -15.76
N GLU A 29 -14.22 0.03 -15.39
CA GLU A 29 -15.28 0.82 -16.01
C GLU A 29 -15.00 1.07 -17.50
N ALA A 30 -13.78 1.52 -17.83
CA ALA A 30 -13.38 1.78 -19.21
C ALA A 30 -13.46 0.50 -20.07
N HIS A 31 -13.03 -0.65 -19.53
CA HIS A 31 -13.11 -1.92 -20.25
C HIS A 31 -14.56 -2.35 -20.50
N ARG A 32 -15.49 -2.15 -19.55
CA ARG A 32 -16.92 -2.42 -19.78
C ARG A 32 -17.47 -1.61 -20.96
N GLY A 33 -17.13 -0.33 -21.04
CA GLY A 33 -17.54 0.53 -22.15
C GLY A 33 -16.99 0.07 -23.50
N VAL A 34 -15.71 -0.29 -23.56
CA VAL A 34 -15.08 -0.77 -24.81
C VAL A 34 -15.59 -2.15 -25.22
N ALA A 35 -15.78 -3.07 -24.26
CA ALA A 35 -16.26 -4.42 -24.55
C ALA A 35 -17.65 -4.41 -25.20
N ALA A 36 -18.56 -3.54 -24.73
CA ALA A 36 -19.88 -3.38 -25.32
C ALA A 36 -19.82 -2.84 -26.77
N ALA A 37 -18.94 -1.86 -27.03
CA ALA A 37 -18.80 -1.27 -28.37
C ALA A 37 -18.05 -2.17 -29.36
N ALA A 38 -17.23 -3.10 -28.87
CA ALA A 38 -16.39 -3.96 -29.67
C ALA A 38 -16.97 -5.37 -29.89
N GLU A 39 -18.23 -5.62 -29.50
CA GLU A 39 -18.86 -6.93 -29.68
C GLU A 39 -18.80 -7.40 -31.15
N GLY A 40 -18.44 -8.67 -31.35
CA GLY A 40 -18.27 -9.28 -32.68
C GLY A 40 -16.90 -9.08 -33.32
N PHE A 41 -16.03 -8.21 -32.77
CA PHE A 41 -14.67 -8.08 -33.26
C PHE A 41 -13.72 -9.13 -32.65
N ALA A 42 -12.84 -9.70 -33.47
CA ALA A 42 -11.88 -10.72 -33.04
C ALA A 42 -10.89 -10.23 -31.96
N PHE A 43 -10.62 -8.92 -31.88
CA PHE A 43 -9.68 -8.36 -30.91
C PHE A 43 -10.20 -8.30 -29.46
N VAL A 44 -11.50 -8.52 -29.24
CA VAL A 44 -12.12 -8.44 -27.90
C VAL A 44 -11.47 -9.42 -26.93
N ALA A 45 -11.14 -10.63 -27.39
CA ALA A 45 -10.49 -11.63 -26.55
C ALA A 45 -9.13 -11.14 -26.02
N ALA A 46 -8.29 -10.61 -26.93
CA ALA A 46 -6.98 -10.06 -26.58
C ALA A 46 -7.10 -8.85 -25.65
N LEU A 47 -8.09 -7.98 -25.88
CA LEU A 47 -8.37 -6.85 -24.99
C LEU A 47 -8.81 -7.32 -23.60
N GLY A 48 -9.63 -8.36 -23.52
CA GLY A 48 -10.05 -8.97 -22.26
C GLY A 48 -8.88 -9.58 -21.48
N GLU A 49 -7.93 -10.23 -22.15
CA GLU A 49 -6.70 -10.74 -21.54
C GLU A 49 -5.82 -9.61 -21.01
N ALA A 50 -5.62 -8.56 -21.81
CA ALA A 50 -4.87 -7.38 -21.40
C ALA A 50 -5.53 -6.73 -20.17
N HIS A 51 -6.85 -6.56 -20.17
CA HIS A 51 -7.61 -6.03 -19.05
C HIS A 51 -7.39 -6.87 -17.77
N ARG A 52 -7.57 -8.19 -17.84
CA ARG A 52 -7.34 -9.09 -16.69
C ARG A 52 -5.91 -8.97 -16.15
N SER A 53 -4.92 -9.02 -17.02
CA SER A 53 -3.50 -8.90 -16.65
C SER A 53 -3.21 -7.60 -15.90
N TRP A 54 -3.70 -6.46 -16.41
CA TRP A 54 -3.52 -5.17 -15.74
C TRP A 54 -4.32 -5.06 -14.45
N HIS A 55 -5.55 -5.55 -14.43
CA HIS A 55 -6.39 -5.57 -13.24
C HIS A 55 -5.74 -6.35 -12.09
N ASP A 56 -5.16 -7.51 -12.39
CA ASP A 56 -4.45 -8.35 -11.42
C ASP A 56 -3.16 -7.68 -10.92
N ARG A 57 -2.37 -7.09 -11.83
CA ARG A 57 -1.14 -6.36 -11.46
C ARG A 57 -1.43 -5.18 -10.54
N LEU A 58 -2.45 -4.38 -10.85
CA LEU A 58 -2.90 -3.28 -10.00
C LEU A 58 -3.42 -3.79 -8.65
N GLY A 59 -4.11 -4.93 -8.64
CA GLY A 59 -4.49 -5.62 -7.40
C GLY A 59 -3.28 -5.93 -6.52
N ARG A 60 -2.26 -6.58 -7.08
CA ARG A 60 -1.03 -6.93 -6.35
C ARG A 60 -0.27 -5.70 -5.85
N ILE A 61 -0.09 -4.68 -6.68
CA ILE A 61 0.58 -3.43 -6.27
C ILE A 61 -0.14 -2.80 -5.08
N ARG A 62 -1.48 -2.78 -5.09
CA ARG A 62 -2.26 -2.25 -3.97
C ARG A 62 -2.09 -3.08 -2.70
N ASP A 63 -2.07 -4.40 -2.82
CA ASP A 63 -1.86 -5.29 -1.67
C ASP A 63 -0.43 -5.13 -1.11
N ASP A 64 0.58 -5.02 -1.97
CA ASP A 64 1.97 -4.75 -1.60
C ASP A 64 2.12 -3.41 -0.88
N CYS A 65 1.47 -2.34 -1.39
CA CYS A 65 1.43 -1.04 -0.73
C CYS A 65 0.83 -1.13 0.68
N HIS A 66 -0.24 -1.92 0.86
CA HIS A 66 -0.86 -2.12 2.16
C HIS A 66 0.03 -2.90 3.13
N ASP A 67 0.70 -3.98 2.67
CA ASP A 67 1.67 -4.73 3.47
C ASP A 67 2.84 -3.84 3.91
N ILE A 68 3.41 -3.08 2.96
CA ILE A 68 4.52 -2.16 3.22
C ILE A 68 4.12 -1.10 4.25
N ALA A 69 2.94 -0.48 4.10
CA ALA A 69 2.41 0.48 5.07
C ALA A 69 2.32 -0.14 6.47
N GLY A 70 1.71 -1.32 6.58
CA GLY A 70 1.58 -2.03 7.86
C GLY A 70 2.92 -2.33 8.52
N ARG A 71 3.90 -2.80 7.74
CA ARG A 71 5.25 -3.11 8.23
C ARG A 71 6.02 -1.86 8.68
N ILE A 72 5.88 -0.76 7.95
CA ILE A 72 6.49 0.52 8.33
C ILE A 72 5.86 1.05 9.63
N SER A 73 4.53 1.00 9.75
CA SER A 73 3.83 1.40 10.98
C SER A 73 4.26 0.56 12.18
N ALA A 74 4.32 -0.77 12.04
CA ALA A 74 4.79 -1.65 13.09
C ALA A 74 6.24 -1.35 13.51
N THR A 75 7.09 -0.99 12.55
CA THR A 75 8.49 -0.59 12.82
C THR A 75 8.55 0.74 13.59
N ALA A 76 7.68 1.70 13.28
CA ALA A 76 7.57 2.98 13.98
C ALA A 76 7.17 2.77 15.46
N ASP A 77 6.20 1.89 15.69
CA ASP A 77 5.73 1.54 17.02
C ASP A 77 6.82 0.82 17.84
N ALA A 78 7.52 -0.14 17.22
CA ALA A 78 8.65 -0.82 17.85
C ALA A 78 9.78 0.16 18.24
N HIS A 79 10.10 1.12 17.36
CA HIS A 79 11.07 2.17 17.68
C HIS A 79 10.63 3.04 18.85
N THR A 80 9.38 3.50 18.85
CA THR A 80 8.82 4.31 19.94
C THR A 80 8.87 3.56 21.27
N HIS A 81 8.52 2.28 21.28
CA HIS A 81 8.59 1.44 22.47
C HIS A 81 10.03 1.26 22.98
N ASN A 82 10.96 0.95 22.07
CA ASN A 82 12.37 0.75 22.42
C ASN A 82 13.00 2.03 22.99
N ASP A 83 12.70 3.20 22.42
CA ASP A 83 13.18 4.49 22.90
C ASP A 83 12.67 4.76 24.33
N ALA A 84 11.38 4.47 24.59
CA ALA A 84 10.78 4.62 25.92
C ALA A 84 11.37 3.66 26.96
N ALA A 85 11.56 2.38 26.59
CA ALA A 85 12.16 1.37 27.46
C ALA A 85 13.61 1.73 27.81
N THR A 86 14.37 2.19 26.82
CA THR A 86 15.75 2.65 26.99
C THR A 86 15.81 3.83 27.97
N ALA A 87 14.98 4.86 27.77
CA ALA A 87 14.92 6.02 28.67
C ALA A 87 14.57 5.62 30.13
N SER A 88 13.62 4.70 30.31
CA SER A 88 13.22 4.19 31.62
C SER A 88 14.38 3.47 32.33
N SER A 89 15.13 2.63 31.62
CA SER A 89 16.26 1.87 32.18
C SER A 89 17.37 2.78 32.74
N PHE A 90 17.65 3.90 32.07
CA PHE A 90 18.62 4.89 32.55
C PHE A 90 18.09 5.71 33.72
N GLY A 91 16.80 6.07 33.73
CA GLY A 91 16.16 6.75 34.86
C GLY A 91 16.16 5.90 36.14
N ALA A 92 15.85 4.61 36.03
CA ALA A 92 15.91 3.67 37.14
C ALA A 92 17.35 3.47 37.68
N GLY A 93 18.36 3.48 36.81
CA GLY A 93 19.78 3.37 37.18
C GLY A 93 20.39 4.63 37.82
N VAL A 94 19.72 5.78 37.73
CA VAL A 94 20.10 7.02 38.43
C VAL A 94 19.44 7.10 39.81
N ALA A 95 18.21 6.60 39.97
CA ALA A 95 17.52 6.58 41.26
C ALA A 95 18.02 5.49 42.22
N GLY A 96 18.74 4.48 41.73
CA GLY A 96 19.33 3.39 42.51
C GLY A 96 20.77 3.64 43.00
N ARG A 97 21.31 4.85 42.85
CA ARG A 97 22.66 5.26 43.29
C ARG A 97 22.57 6.42 44.26
#